data_AF-A0A2V5VDN6-F1
#
_entry.id   AF-A0A2V5VDN6-F1
#
_cell.length_a   1.000
_cell.length_b   1.000
_cell.length_c   1.000
_cell.angle_alpha   90.00
_cell.angle_beta   90.00
_cell.angle_gamma   90.00
#
_symmetry.space_group_name_H-M   'P 1'
#
loop_
_entity.id
_entity.type
_entity.pdbx_description
1 polymer ?
#
loop_
_entity_poly.entity_id
_entity_poly.type
_entity_poly.pdbx_seq_one_letter_code
_entity_poly.pdbx_strand_id
1 'polypeptide(L)'
;MKPTSITIPAIAIVAAGSLCTIGTVRAQTDTSIGSNPHLRSQSAPGQSPGTEVVKLGQKDVAFIQKAAGGGQQEVENGKLAEKQGKSADVKRIGARMVADHTRANKELTE
;
A
#
# COMPACT_ATOMS: atom_id res chain seq x y z
N MET A 1 -49.94 13.57 -30.78
CA MET A 1 -49.37 12.23 -30.56
C MET A 1 -49.04 11.57 -31.89
N LYS A 2 -47.77 11.59 -32.29
CA LYS A 2 -47.06 10.57 -33.10
C LYS A 2 -45.58 11.01 -33.26
N PRO A 3 -44.62 10.08 -33.14
CA PRO A 3 -43.23 10.38 -32.80
C PRO A 3 -42.38 10.77 -34.02
N THR A 4 -41.55 11.80 -33.88
CA THR A 4 -40.51 12.12 -34.85
C THR A 4 -39.25 11.34 -34.50
N SER A 5 -38.95 10.34 -35.32
CA SER A 5 -37.77 9.48 -35.23
C SER A 5 -36.50 10.29 -35.48
N ILE A 6 -35.62 10.36 -34.49
CA ILE A 6 -34.25 10.87 -34.66
C ILE A 6 -33.30 9.67 -34.73
N THR A 7 -32.77 9.48 -35.93
CA THR A 7 -31.81 8.48 -36.35
C THR A 7 -30.45 8.76 -35.70
N ILE A 8 -29.91 7.82 -34.93
CA ILE A 8 -28.53 7.87 -34.42
C ILE A 8 -27.68 7.02 -35.39
N PRO A 9 -26.72 7.59 -36.14
CA PRO A 9 -25.79 6.79 -36.92
C PRO A 9 -24.80 6.08 -35.98
N ALA A 10 -24.69 4.77 -36.19
CA ALA A 10 -23.69 3.90 -35.58
C ALA A 10 -22.27 4.44 -35.83
N ILE A 11 -21.53 4.72 -34.75
CA ILE A 11 -20.08 4.91 -34.81
C ILE A 11 -19.44 3.59 -34.42
N ALA A 12 -18.93 2.90 -35.44
CA ALA A 12 -18.10 1.72 -35.32
C ALA A 12 -16.82 2.08 -34.55
N ILE A 13 -16.61 1.45 -33.39
CA ILE A 13 -15.32 1.50 -32.69
C ILE A 13 -14.40 0.53 -33.44
N VAL A 14 -13.51 1.09 -34.26
CA VAL A 14 -12.39 0.37 -34.86
C VAL A 14 -11.42 0.00 -33.74
N ALA A 15 -11.36 -1.30 -33.44
CA ALA A 15 -10.35 -1.90 -32.60
C ALA A 15 -8.99 -1.84 -33.30
N ALA A 16 -8.23 -0.77 -33.06
CA ALA A 16 -6.82 -0.72 -33.40
C ALA A 16 -6.01 -1.23 -32.22
N GLY A 17 -5.72 -2.54 -32.23
CA GLY A 17 -4.80 -3.19 -31.30
C GLY A 17 -3.42 -2.55 -31.40
N SER A 18 -3.02 -1.83 -30.36
CA SER A 18 -1.62 -1.41 -30.21
C SER A 18 -0.82 -2.61 -29.75
N LEU A 19 -0.09 -3.17 -30.71
CA LEU A 19 0.81 -4.30 -30.64
C LEU A 19 1.86 -4.09 -29.54
N CYS A 20 1.79 -4.87 -28.44
CA CYS A 20 2.88 -5.00 -27.49
C CYS A 20 4.08 -5.67 -28.19
N THR A 21 5.00 -4.86 -28.71
CA THR A 21 6.33 -5.35 -29.09
C THR A 21 7.13 -5.59 -27.82
N ILE A 22 7.25 -6.86 -27.41
CA ILE A 22 8.13 -7.31 -26.33
C ILE A 22 9.57 -7.12 -26.82
N GLY A 23 10.13 -5.95 -26.52
CA GLY A 23 11.54 -5.65 -26.70
C GLY A 23 12.37 -6.47 -25.73
N THR A 24 13.31 -7.24 -26.28
CA THR A 24 14.39 -7.99 -25.65
C THR A 24 14.75 -7.60 -24.20
N VAL A 25 14.57 -8.56 -23.31
CA VAL A 25 15.16 -8.60 -21.96
C VAL A 25 16.67 -8.36 -22.06
N ARG A 26 17.14 -7.20 -21.58
CA ARG A 26 18.51 -7.10 -21.06
C ARG A 26 18.41 -7.42 -19.57
N ALA A 27 19.15 -8.45 -19.16
CA ALA A 27 19.31 -8.82 -17.76
C ALA A 27 19.55 -7.56 -16.92
N GLN A 28 18.72 -7.38 -15.90
CA GLN A 28 18.89 -6.31 -14.93
C GLN A 28 20.27 -6.47 -14.32
N THR A 29 21.16 -5.52 -14.60
CA THR A 29 22.43 -5.38 -13.91
C THR A 29 22.11 -5.23 -12.43
N ASP A 30 22.57 -6.19 -11.63
CA ASP A 30 22.49 -6.18 -10.17
C ASP A 30 22.90 -4.80 -9.65
N THR A 31 21.90 -4.00 -9.28
CA THR A 31 22.14 -2.82 -8.48
C THR A 31 22.36 -3.34 -7.07
N SER A 32 23.62 -3.70 -6.80
CA SER A 32 24.28 -3.71 -5.51
C SER A 32 23.30 -3.81 -4.34
N ILE A 33 23.09 -5.04 -3.85
CA ILE A 33 22.66 -5.26 -2.48
C ILE A 33 23.67 -4.49 -1.62
N GLY A 34 23.21 -3.34 -1.11
CA GLY A 34 24.06 -2.39 -0.41
C GLY A 34 24.90 -3.08 0.64
N SER A 35 26.15 -2.64 0.76
CA SER A 35 27.13 -3.03 1.78
C SER A 35 26.65 -2.69 3.20
N ASN A 36 25.51 -3.23 3.62
CA ASN A 36 24.98 -3.16 4.96
C ASN A 36 25.66 -4.27 5.78
N PRO A 37 26.58 -3.93 6.70
CA PRO A 37 27.37 -4.92 7.45
C PRO A 37 26.51 -5.84 8.35
N HIS A 38 25.22 -5.55 8.50
CA HIS A 38 24.28 -6.32 9.30
C HIS A 38 23.54 -7.44 8.56
N LEU A 39 23.62 -7.51 7.22
CA LEU A 39 22.91 -8.53 6.43
C LEU A 39 23.75 -9.79 6.15
N ARG A 40 25.00 -9.86 6.64
CA ARG A 40 25.83 -11.05 6.53
C ARG A 40 25.36 -12.10 7.55
N SER A 41 24.38 -12.89 7.11
CA SER A 41 23.82 -14.05 7.80
C SER A 41 24.89 -14.90 8.48
N GLN A 42 24.80 -15.03 9.80
CA GLN A 42 25.42 -16.12 10.54
C GLN A 42 24.58 -17.37 10.27
N SER A 43 25.02 -18.19 9.32
CA SER A 43 24.48 -19.53 9.14
C SER A 43 25.25 -20.49 10.05
N ALA A 44 24.67 -20.83 11.20
CA ALA A 44 25.06 -21.97 12.03
C ALA A 44 23.85 -22.91 12.21
N PRO A 45 24.03 -24.25 12.21
CA PRO A 45 22.91 -25.17 12.22
C PRO A 45 22.40 -25.47 13.64
N GLY A 46 21.07 -25.49 13.77
CA GLY A 46 20.36 -26.31 14.75
C GLY A 46 20.10 -25.69 16.12
N GLN A 47 18.88 -25.14 16.31
CA GLN A 47 18.24 -25.17 17.62
C GLN A 47 16.72 -25.22 17.46
N SER A 48 16.11 -26.21 18.12
CA SER A 48 14.66 -26.42 18.21
C SER A 48 13.95 -25.16 18.71
N PRO A 49 12.75 -24.80 18.23
CA PRO A 49 12.04 -23.62 18.72
C PRO A 49 11.48 -23.90 20.11
N GLY A 50 12.29 -23.66 21.13
CA GLY A 50 11.75 -23.29 22.44
C GLY A 50 11.11 -21.91 22.32
N THR A 51 10.03 -21.66 23.06
CA THR A 51 9.42 -20.34 23.18
C THR A 51 10.41 -19.37 23.81
N GLU A 52 11.29 -18.79 23.00
CA GLU A 52 12.11 -17.67 23.42
C GLU A 52 11.25 -16.41 23.40
N VAL A 53 11.09 -15.81 24.57
CA VAL A 53 10.53 -14.46 24.68
C VAL A 53 11.54 -13.51 24.04
N VAL A 54 11.31 -13.15 22.78
CA VAL A 54 12.13 -12.19 22.07
C VAL A 54 11.99 -10.84 22.77
N LYS A 55 13.04 -10.42 23.47
CA LYS A 55 13.13 -9.06 23.99
C LYS A 55 13.35 -8.11 22.80
N LEU A 56 12.40 -7.20 22.58
CA LEU A 56 12.54 -6.17 21.57
C LEU A 56 13.80 -5.33 21.82
N GLY A 57 14.55 -5.06 20.75
CA GLY A 57 15.67 -4.14 20.81
C GLY A 57 15.18 -2.71 21.02
N GLN A 58 16.04 -1.83 21.56
CA GLN A 58 15.71 -0.41 21.75
C GLN A 58 15.27 0.29 20.45
N LYS A 59 15.83 -0.14 19.30
CA LYS A 59 15.46 0.38 17.98
C LYS A 59 14.04 -0.02 17.59
N ASP A 60 13.64 -1.25 17.88
CA ASP A 60 12.30 -1.77 17.59
C ASP A 60 11.26 -1.04 18.45
N VAL A 61 11.56 -0.84 19.74
CA VAL A 61 10.72 -0.05 20.65
C VAL A 61 10.54 1.38 20.15
N ALA A 62 11.63 2.04 19.75
CA ALA A 62 11.56 3.41 19.21
C ALA A 62 10.76 3.48 17.90
N PHE A 63 10.88 2.46 17.04
CA PHE A 63 10.08 2.35 15.83
C PHE A 63 8.59 2.22 16.14
N ILE A 64 8.21 1.29 17.03
CA ILE A 64 6.81 1.07 17.43
C ILE A 64 6.19 2.34 17.99
N GLN A 65 6.90 3.05 18.88
CA GLN A 65 6.41 4.31 19.45
C GLN A 65 6.17 5.37 18.37
N LYS A 66 7.10 5.52 17.42
CA LYS A 66 6.97 6.49 16.33
C LYS A 66 5.85 6.11 15.37
N ALA A 67 5.74 4.83 15.01
CA ALA A 67 4.70 4.32 14.13
C ALA A 67 3.31 4.47 14.76
N ALA A 68 3.15 4.20 16.06
CA ALA A 68 1.90 4.42 16.77
C ALA A 68 1.50 5.90 16.79
N GLY A 69 2.44 6.81 17.07
CA GLY A 69 2.17 8.24 17.05
C GLY A 69 1.80 8.78 15.65
N GLY A 70 2.57 8.38 14.62
CA GLY A 70 2.29 8.75 13.23
C GLY A 70 0.97 8.18 12.72
N GLY A 71 0.68 6.91 13.02
CA GLY A 71 -0.54 6.26 12.61
C GLY A 71 -1.80 6.89 13.22
N GLN A 72 -1.74 7.40 14.46
CA GLN A 72 -2.87 8.15 15.03
C GLN A 72 -3.10 9.48 14.31
N GLN A 73 -2.04 10.18 13.91
CA GLN A 73 -2.17 11.39 13.11
C GLN A 73 -2.82 11.11 11.75
N GLU A 74 -2.48 9.99 11.11
CA GLU A 74 -3.09 9.58 9.85
C GLU A 74 -4.60 9.29 10.01
N VAL A 75 -5.01 8.71 11.13
CA VAL A 75 -6.43 8.51 11.48
C VAL A 75 -7.14 9.86 11.61
N GLU A 76 -6.57 10.84 12.32
CA GLU A 76 -7.19 12.16 12.45
C GLU A 76 -7.27 12.91 11.12
N ASN A 77 -6.24 12.81 10.28
CA ASN A 77 -6.26 13.36 8.93
C ASN A 77 -7.34 12.68 8.07
N GLY A 78 -7.49 11.36 8.18
CA GLY A 78 -8.56 10.60 7.53
C GLY A 78 -9.95 11.07 7.96
N LYS A 79 -10.17 11.27 9.27
CA LYS A 79 -11.44 11.81 9.81
C LYS A 79 -11.73 13.21 9.27
N LEU A 80 -10.72 14.06 9.14
CA LEU A 80 -10.87 15.39 8.56
C LEU A 80 -11.28 15.30 7.08
N ALA A 81 -10.63 14.43 6.30
CA ALA A 81 -10.96 14.20 4.89
C ALA A 81 -12.37 13.62 4.71
N GLU A 82 -12.78 12.69 5.57
CA GLU A 82 -14.13 12.11 5.58
C GLU A 82 -15.20 13.17 5.86
N LYS A 83 -14.96 14.02 6.86
CA LYS A 83 -15.93 15.04 7.31
C LYS A 83 -15.98 16.25 6.37
N GLN A 84 -14.83 16.76 5.96
CA GLN A 84 -14.69 18.05 5.27
C GLN A 84 -14.35 17.93 3.77
N GLY A 85 -14.14 16.72 3.25
CA GLY A 85 -13.88 16.49 1.83
C GLY A 85 -15.00 17.03 0.95
N LYS A 86 -14.65 17.75 -0.13
CA LYS A 86 -15.64 18.37 -1.04
C LYS A 86 -16.21 17.39 -2.06
N SER A 87 -15.43 16.40 -2.48
CA SER A 87 -15.89 15.35 -3.39
C SER A 87 -16.23 14.08 -2.63
N ALA A 88 -17.17 13.30 -3.17
CA ALA A 88 -17.53 11.99 -2.62
C ALA A 88 -16.32 11.05 -2.55
N ASP A 89 -15.41 11.15 -3.51
CA ASP A 89 -14.19 10.34 -3.55
C ASP A 89 -13.23 10.66 -2.41
N VAL A 90 -13.02 11.94 -2.09
CA VAL A 90 -12.17 12.34 -0.96
C VAL A 90 -12.75 11.83 0.35
N LYS A 91 -14.08 11.94 0.53
CA LYS A 91 -14.73 11.42 1.74
C LYS A 91 -14.56 9.91 1.87
N ARG A 92 -14.73 9.17 0.78
CA ARG A 92 -14.55 7.72 0.74
C ARG A 92 -13.11 7.30 1.04
N ILE A 93 -12.12 8.03 0.51
CA ILE A 93 -10.71 7.81 0.83
C ILE A 93 -10.46 8.06 2.32
N GLY A 94 -10.96 9.17 2.87
CA GLY A 94 -10.87 9.48 4.30
C GLY A 94 -11.43 8.37 5.18
N ALA A 95 -12.64 7.89 4.89
CA ALA A 95 -13.27 6.80 5.62
C ALA A 95 -12.44 5.49 5.59
N ARG A 96 -11.84 5.16 4.43
CA ARG A 96 -10.93 4.01 4.31
C ARG A 96 -9.66 4.20 5.12
N MET A 97 -9.05 5.38 5.07
CA MET A 97 -7.86 5.68 5.89
C MET A 97 -8.15 5.50 7.38
N VAL A 98 -9.29 5.99 7.87
CA VAL A 98 -9.68 5.80 9.28
C VAL A 98 -9.78 4.32 9.62
N ALA A 99 -10.47 3.53 8.79
CA ALA A 99 -10.66 2.11 9.05
C ALA A 99 -9.34 1.33 9.04
N ASP A 100 -8.53 1.52 8.00
CA ASP A 100 -7.30 0.74 7.79
C ASP A 100 -6.21 1.13 8.80
N HIS A 101 -5.96 2.42 9.03
CA HIS A 101 -4.94 2.85 9.99
C HIS A 101 -5.37 2.60 11.44
N THR A 102 -6.67 2.67 11.79
CA THR A 102 -7.12 2.30 13.14
C THR A 102 -6.85 0.83 13.44
N ARG A 103 -7.10 -0.06 12.45
CA ARG A 103 -6.81 -1.49 12.58
C ARG A 103 -5.31 -1.73 12.73
N ALA A 104 -4.50 -1.15 11.85
CA ALA A 104 -3.04 -1.27 11.91
C ALA A 104 -2.46 -0.77 13.24
N ASN A 105 -2.98 0.35 13.77
CA ASN A 105 -2.53 0.88 15.05
C ASN A 105 -2.88 -0.05 16.22
N LYS A 106 -4.04 -0.73 16.18
CA LYS A 106 -4.40 -1.75 17.17
C LYS A 106 -3.40 -2.91 17.13
N GLU A 107 -3.16 -3.46 15.94
CA GLU A 107 -2.23 -4.57 15.73
C GLU A 107 -0.80 -4.23 16.16
N LEU A 108 -0.38 -2.96 16.01
CA LEU A 108 0.94 -2.50 16.47
C LEU A 108 1.08 -2.46 18.00
N THR A 109 -0.04 -2.37 18.72
CA THR A 109 -0.07 -2.24 20.19
C THR A 109 -0.47 -3.52 20.92
N GLU A 110 -0.90 -4.56 20.21
CA GLU A 110 -1.18 -5.89 20.77
C GLU A 110 0.11 -6.70 20.95
#